data_AF-A0A958GZ61-F1
#
_entry.id   AF-A0A958GZ61-F1
#
_cell.length_a   1.000
_cell.length_b   1.000
_cell.length_c   1.000
_cell.angle_alpha   90.00
_cell.angle_beta   90.00
_cell.angle_gamma   90.00
#
_symmetry.space_group_name_H-M   'P 1'
#
loop_
_entity.id
_entity.type
_entity.pdbx_description
1 polymer ?
#
loop_
_entity_poly.entity_id
_entity_poly.type
_entity_poly.pdbx_seq_one_letter_code
_entity_poly.pdbx_strand_id
1 'polypeptide(L)' 'LTHEVRERLNGARPRSLGQASRLPGVTPAALSVLMVHLKKTAAHA' A
#
# COMPACT_ATOMS: atom_id res chain seq x y z
N LEU A 1 8.44 -1.96 -0.69
CA LEU A 1 7.22 -2.74 -1.03
C LEU A 1 7.61 -3.79 -2.06
N THR A 2 7.07 -5.01 -1.99
CA THR A 2 7.38 -6.08 -2.98
C THR A 2 6.74 -5.79 -4.33
N HIS A 3 7.19 -6.47 -5.39
CA HIS A 3 6.63 -6.29 -6.74
C HIS A 3 5.16 -6.74 -6.81
N GLU A 4 4.84 -7.92 -6.28
CA GLU A 4 3.48 -8.46 -6.24
C GLU A 4 2.51 -7.53 -5.51
N VAL A 5 2.89 -6.99 -4.36
CA VAL A 5 2.03 -6.04 -3.63
C VAL A 5 1.83 -4.76 -4.44
N ARG A 6 2.87 -4.25 -5.12
CA ARG A 6 2.74 -3.07 -5.99
C ARG A 6 1.80 -3.33 -7.15
N GLU A 7 1.91 -4.48 -7.82
CA GLU A 7 1.01 -4.86 -8.91
C GLU A 7 -0.44 -4.93 -8.45
N ARG A 8 -0.69 -5.56 -7.29
CA ARG A 8 -2.04 -5.66 -6.72
C ARG A 8 -2.63 -4.30 -6.35
N LEU A 9 -1.83 -3.43 -5.73
CA LEU A 9 -2.25 -2.06 -5.42
C LEU A 9 -2.51 -1.24 -6.68
N ASN A 10 -1.66 -1.37 -7.70
CA ASN A 10 -1.82 -0.66 -8.98
C ASN A 10 -3.05 -1.14 -9.77
N GLY A 11 -3.36 -2.44 -9.70
CA GLY A 11 -4.54 -3.02 -10.34
C GLY A 11 -5.84 -2.65 -9.62
N ALA A 12 -5.86 -2.76 -8.28
CA ALA A 12 -7.07 -2.50 -7.50
C ALA A 12 -7.33 -1.00 -7.23
N ARG A 13 -6.27 -0.17 -7.25
CA ARG A 13 -6.29 1.26 -6.91
C ARG A 13 -7.14 1.58 -5.66
N PRO A 14 -6.82 0.99 -4.50
CA PRO A 14 -7.60 1.18 -3.30
C PRO A 14 -7.59 2.65 -2.85
N ARG A 15 -8.74 3.15 -2.40
CA ARG A 15 -8.90 4.53 -1.92
C ARG A 15 -8.52 4.70 -0.45
N SER A 16 -8.29 3.60 0.26
CA SER A 16 -7.90 3.60 1.66
C SER A 16 -7.04 2.39 2.02
N LEU A 17 -6.30 2.49 3.11
CA LEU A 17 -5.53 1.38 3.66
C LEU A 17 -6.42 0.21 4.08
N GLY A 18 -7.65 0.49 4.54
CA GLY A 18 -8.63 -0.55 4.89
C GLY A 18 -9.17 -1.31 3.68
N GLN A 19 -9.17 -0.69 2.50
CA GLN A 19 -9.44 -1.41 1.25
C GLN A 19 -8.21 -2.21 0.80
N ALA A 20 -7.02 -1.62 0.88
CA ALA A 20 -5.76 -2.28 0.55
C ALA A 20 -5.52 -3.55 1.40
N SER A 21 -5.89 -3.52 2.69
CA SER A 21 -5.72 -4.65 3.61
C SER A 21 -6.56 -5.88 3.27
N ARG A 22 -7.61 -5.71 2.47
CA ARG A 22 -8.49 -6.80 2.01
C ARG A 22 -8.01 -7.43 0.71
N LEU A 23 -7.02 -6.84 0.05
CA LEU A 23 -6.47 -7.41 -1.18
C LEU A 23 -5.70 -8.69 -0.84
N PRO A 24 -5.90 -9.79 -1.61
CA PRO A 24 -5.14 -11.01 -1.41
C PRO A 24 -3.64 -10.73 -1.38
N GLY A 25 -2.89 -11.43 -0.55
CA GLY A 25 -1.42 -11.31 -0.42
C GLY A 25 -0.90 -9.94 0.06
N VAL A 26 -1.77 -8.99 0.40
CA VAL A 26 -1.38 -7.80 1.16
C VAL A 26 -1.35 -8.16 2.63
N THR A 27 -0.17 -8.03 3.24
CA THR A 27 0.05 -8.35 4.66
C THR A 27 0.09 -7.09 5.53
N PRO A 28 -0.09 -7.21 6.86
CA PRO A 28 0.10 -6.09 7.77
C PRO A 28 1.47 -5.41 7.64
N ALA A 29 2.54 -6.18 7.42
CA ALA A 29 3.88 -5.64 7.19
C ALA A 29 3.97 -4.78 5.92
N ALA A 30 3.32 -5.20 4.83
CA ALA A 30 3.24 -4.41 3.61
C ALA A 30 2.47 -3.09 3.83
N LEU A 31 1.41 -3.11 4.63
CA LEU A 31 0.67 -1.89 5.01
C LEU A 31 1.54 -0.94 5.84
N SER A 32 2.32 -1.46 6.79
CA SER A 32 3.27 -0.64 7.57
C SER A 32 4.28 0.08 6.67
N VAL A 33 4.86 -0.63 5.70
CA VAL A 33 5.77 -0.03 4.71
C VAL A 33 5.06 1.01 3.85
N LEU A 34 3.83 0.72 3.39
CA LEU A 34 3.04 1.65 2.60
C LEU A 34 2.72 2.94 3.38
N MET A 35 2.37 2.85 4.66
CA MET A 35 2.14 4.01 5.52
C MET A 35 3.36 4.91 5.64
N VAL A 36 4.55 4.34 5.86
CA VAL A 36 5.81 5.10 5.90
C VAL A 36 6.06 5.79 4.57
N HIS A 37 5.84 5.09 3.45
CA HIS A 37 6.01 5.66 2.12
C HIS A 37 5.05 6.85 1.86
N LEU A 38 3.76 6.71 2.17
CA LEU A 38 2.78 7.77 2.01
C LEU A 38 3.09 9.00 2.87
N LYS A 39 3.52 8.81 4.12
CA LYS A 39 3.97 9.91 4.99
C LYS A 39 5.16 10.65 4.41
N LYS A 40 6.14 9.92 3.88
CA LYS A 40 7.32 10.52 3.23
C LYS A 40 6.91 11.33 2.01
N THR A 41 6.04 10.80 1.14
CA THR A 41 5.56 11.54 -0.04
C THR A 41 4.81 12.80 0.33
N ALA A 42 3.94 12.76 1.35
CA ALA A 42 3.22 13.94 1.82
C ALA A 42 4.14 15.03 2.40
N ALA A 43 5.29 14.66 2.99
CA ALA A 43 6.27 15.61 3.51
C ALA A 43 7.18 16.22 2.43
N HIS A 44 7.19 15.66 1.22
CA HIS A 44 7.96 16.17 0.08
C HIS A 44 7.10 16.93 -0.95
N ALA A 45 5.80 17.10 -0.66
CA ALA A 45 4.86 17.88 -1.46
C ALA A 45 4.68 19.27 -0.86
#